data_AF-A0A5B8Z357-F1
#
_entry.id   AF-A0A5B8Z357-F1
#
_cell.length_a   1.000
_cell.length_b   1.000
_cell.length_c   1.000
_cell.angle_alpha   90.00
_cell.angle_beta   90.00
_cell.angle_gamma   90.00
#
_symmetry.space_group_name_H-M   'P 1'
#
loop_
_entity.id
_entity.type
_entity.pdbx_description
1 polymer ?
#
loop_
_entity_poly.entity_id
_entity_poly.type
_entity_poly.pdbx_seq_one_letter_code
_entity_poly.pdbx_strand_id
1 'polypeptide(L)'
;MKKLFIYCLLLLFSLTQSFPLTAKAYTYGDPNEEALAEVYKKMLIELDKNPPDYAIAEKHYNTVKEEVDMHMGPEPSKVILQDLENEDKDKVIKDMDQLLVLNIARRLDNTDKNFSEYETSKRLLAKGFATYEALSPKIEARNPETDKEIKSEFDKALNSLGNPGLFGVGQKEADKNAFDASKDKIFSLLQKEFGLKSLKVGHFNENSTNTSTQNNDWTDVSNLKNWLPLVVIVVILGAVVIFTVRKKKKS
;
A
#
# COMPACT_ATOMS: atom_id res chain seq x y z
N MET A 1 21.21 15.97 57.05
CA MET A 1 20.37 16.34 55.89
C MET A 1 21.04 16.05 54.53
N LYS A 2 22.29 16.46 54.28
CA LYS A 2 22.98 16.20 52.98
C LYS A 2 23.11 14.71 52.61
N LYS A 3 23.42 13.83 53.57
CA LYS A 3 23.55 12.38 53.30
C LYS A 3 22.20 11.72 52.95
N LEU A 4 21.12 12.12 53.60
CA LEU A 4 19.77 11.60 53.32
C LEU A 4 19.29 12.00 51.92
N PHE A 5 19.65 13.22 51.49
CA PHE A 5 19.38 13.69 50.13
C PHE A 5 20.15 12.88 49.08
N ILE A 6 21.42 12.55 49.35
CA ILE A 6 22.24 11.70 48.48
C ILE A 6 21.68 10.28 48.39
N TYR A 7 21.24 9.68 49.51
CA TYR A 7 20.59 8.36 49.49
C TYR A 7 19.26 8.38 48.73
N CYS A 8 18.46 9.45 48.86
CA CYS A 8 17.22 9.60 48.11
C CYS A 8 17.48 9.74 46.60
N LEU A 9 18.54 10.47 46.21
CA LEU A 9 18.94 10.63 44.82
C LEU A 9 19.46 9.32 44.21
N LEU A 10 20.24 8.55 44.97
CA LEU A 10 20.74 7.24 44.54
C LEU A 10 19.61 6.21 44.39
N LEU A 11 18.59 6.27 45.25
CA LEU A 11 17.43 5.39 45.20
C LEU A 11 16.50 5.74 44.03
N LEU A 12 16.35 7.03 43.72
CA LEU A 12 15.67 7.49 42.51
C LEU A 12 16.42 7.06 41.23
N PHE A 13 17.75 7.11 41.25
CA PHE A 13 18.57 6.69 40.10
C PHE A 13 18.56 5.17 39.87
N SER A 14 18.47 4.35 40.93
CA SER A 14 18.35 2.90 40.77
C SER A 14 16.97 2.47 40.26
N LEU A 15 15.90 3.20 40.62
CA LEU A 15 14.54 2.93 40.13
C LEU A 15 14.34 3.23 38.63
N THR A 16 15.12 4.13 38.03
CA THR A 16 14.99 4.45 36.60
C THR A 16 15.64 3.42 35.68
N GLN A 17 16.51 2.54 36.19
CA GLN A 17 17.17 1.48 35.42
C GLN A 17 16.30 0.20 35.27
N SER A 18 15.19 0.10 36.01
CA SER A 18 14.33 -1.10 36.01
C SER A 18 13.21 -1.07 34.96
N PHE A 19 13.03 0.03 34.25
CA PHE A 19 12.10 0.10 33.13
C PHE A 19 12.90 -0.01 31.83
N PRO A 20 12.81 -1.13 31.10
CA PRO A 20 13.22 -1.12 29.71
C PRO A 20 12.29 -0.16 28.99
N LEU A 21 12.72 1.08 28.82
CA LEU A 21 12.20 1.95 27.78
C LEU A 21 12.49 1.19 26.50
N THR A 22 11.49 0.44 26.04
CA THR A 22 11.45 -0.08 24.68
C THR A 22 11.35 1.14 23.79
N ALA A 23 12.49 1.78 23.56
CA ALA A 23 12.67 2.63 22.41
C ALA A 23 12.35 1.70 21.23
N LYS A 24 11.11 1.81 20.73
CA LYS A 24 10.79 1.49 19.36
C LYS A 24 11.66 2.46 18.58
N ALA A 25 12.92 2.09 18.35
CA ALA A 25 13.73 2.74 17.34
C ALA A 25 12.80 2.74 16.14
N TYR A 26 12.40 3.93 15.71
CA TYR A 26 11.64 4.09 14.49
C TYR A 26 12.60 3.54 13.45
N THR A 27 12.44 2.26 13.11
CA THR A 27 13.25 1.64 12.09
C THR A 27 12.94 2.49 10.88
N TYR A 28 13.93 3.27 10.44
CA TYR A 28 13.92 3.82 9.10
C TYR A 28 13.97 2.58 8.21
N GLY A 29 12.80 1.97 7.99
CA GLY A 29 12.63 0.81 7.14
C GLY A 29 13.20 1.17 5.78
N ASP A 30 13.69 0.17 5.06
CA ASP A 30 14.10 0.41 3.69
C ASP A 30 12.91 1.06 2.97
N PRO A 31 13.05 2.29 2.44
CA PRO A 31 11.93 2.99 1.79
C PRO A 31 11.38 2.19 0.59
N ASN A 32 12.13 1.22 0.09
CA ASN A 32 11.76 0.33 -0.99
C ASN A 32 11.11 -0.98 -0.53
N GLU A 33 11.15 -1.31 0.78
CA GLU A 33 10.46 -2.46 1.36
C GLU A 33 8.94 -2.30 1.18
N GLU A 34 8.23 -3.39 0.90
CA GLU A 34 6.77 -3.42 0.81
C GLU A 34 6.21 -4.27 1.96
N ALA A 35 5.47 -3.63 2.87
CA ALA A 35 4.96 -4.29 4.08
C ALA A 35 4.09 -5.51 3.76
N LEU A 36 3.23 -5.41 2.73
CA LEU A 36 2.40 -6.52 2.28
C LEU A 36 3.24 -7.71 1.78
N ALA A 37 4.34 -7.44 1.07
CA ALA A 37 5.23 -8.49 0.56
C ALA A 37 5.93 -9.23 1.72
N GLU A 38 6.36 -8.50 2.74
CA GLU A 38 6.99 -9.08 3.93
C GLU A 38 6.00 -9.85 4.81
N VAL A 39 4.76 -9.37 4.92
CA VAL A 39 3.69 -10.11 5.58
C VAL A 39 3.41 -11.42 4.85
N TYR A 40 3.32 -11.40 3.52
CA TYR A 40 3.13 -12.62 2.74
C TYR A 40 4.23 -13.66 3.00
N LYS A 41 5.51 -13.26 2.97
CA LYS A 41 6.64 -14.16 3.29
C LYS A 41 6.50 -14.77 4.69
N LYS A 42 6.14 -13.96 5.69
CA LYS A 42 5.92 -14.43 7.07
C LYS A 42 4.74 -15.40 7.15
N MET A 43 3.62 -15.09 6.50
CA MET A 43 2.47 -15.99 6.44
C MET A 43 2.83 -17.34 5.82
N LEU A 44 3.60 -17.37 4.73
CA LEU A 44 4.06 -18.63 4.15
C LEU A 44 4.84 -19.48 5.15
N ILE A 45 5.78 -18.87 5.90
CA ILE A 45 6.57 -19.56 6.93
C ILE A 45 5.65 -20.19 7.99
N GLU A 46 4.65 -19.45 8.47
CA GLU A 46 3.71 -19.92 9.49
C GLU A 46 2.80 -21.05 8.96
N LEU A 47 2.34 -20.93 7.72
CA LEU A 47 1.49 -21.92 7.06
C LEU A 47 2.26 -23.18 6.61
N ASP A 48 3.59 -23.10 6.48
CA ASP A 48 4.47 -24.24 6.16
C ASP A 48 4.89 -25.06 7.39
N LYS A 49 4.55 -24.63 8.61
CA LYS A 49 4.78 -25.40 9.83
C LYS A 49 3.95 -26.70 9.86
N ASN A 50 4.35 -27.62 10.76
CA ASN A 50 3.63 -28.86 11.00
C ASN A 50 3.33 -29.03 12.50
N PRO A 51 2.08 -28.76 12.96
CA PRO A 51 0.93 -28.28 12.16
C PRO A 51 1.10 -26.80 11.72
N PRO A 52 0.39 -26.35 10.66
CA PRO A 52 0.36 -24.94 10.25
C PRO A 52 -0.15 -24.03 11.38
N ASP A 53 0.41 -22.82 11.50
CA ASP A 53 0.01 -21.84 12.52
C ASP A 53 -0.85 -20.71 11.91
N TYR A 54 -2.15 -21.00 11.70
CA TYR A 54 -3.10 -20.04 11.14
C TYR A 54 -3.29 -18.80 12.02
N ALA A 55 -3.23 -18.95 13.34
CA ALA A 55 -3.42 -17.85 14.28
C ALA A 55 -2.28 -16.82 14.20
N ILE A 56 -1.03 -17.27 14.03
CA ILE A 56 0.10 -16.35 13.82
C ILE A 56 0.09 -15.79 12.39
N ALA A 57 -0.28 -16.57 11.37
CA ALA A 57 -0.46 -16.07 10.01
C ALA A 57 -1.51 -14.93 9.95
N GLU A 58 -2.66 -15.10 10.63
CA GLU A 58 -3.69 -14.07 10.73
C GLU A 58 -3.19 -12.80 11.44
N LYS A 59 -2.42 -12.95 12.53
CA LYS A 59 -1.78 -11.81 13.19
C LYS A 59 -0.85 -11.05 12.27
N HIS A 60 -0.09 -11.75 11.41
CA HIS A 60 0.74 -11.09 10.41
C HIS A 60 -0.11 -10.31 9.41
N TYR A 61 -1.16 -10.92 8.87
CA TYR A 61 -2.07 -10.28 7.91
C TYR A 61 -2.73 -9.03 8.49
N ASN A 62 -3.20 -9.10 9.73
CA ASN A 62 -3.85 -7.98 10.42
C ASN A 62 -2.95 -6.74 10.56
N THR A 63 -1.63 -6.86 10.41
CA THR A 63 -0.72 -5.69 10.45
C THR A 63 -0.78 -4.83 9.18
N VAL A 64 -1.24 -5.39 8.05
CA VAL A 64 -1.35 -4.69 6.75
C VAL A 64 -2.80 -4.52 6.29
N LYS A 65 -3.76 -5.13 7.00
CA LYS A 65 -5.19 -5.08 6.68
C LYS A 65 -5.71 -3.66 6.47
N GLU A 66 -5.35 -2.71 7.33
CA GLU A 66 -5.82 -1.33 7.20
C GLU A 66 -5.36 -0.67 5.88
N GLU A 67 -4.09 -0.86 5.50
CA GLU A 67 -3.57 -0.33 4.22
C GLU A 67 -4.25 -1.03 3.02
N VAL A 68 -4.45 -2.35 3.11
CA VAL A 68 -5.16 -3.12 2.09
C VAL A 68 -6.58 -2.61 1.92
N ASP A 69 -7.35 -2.50 3.01
CA ASP A 69 -8.73 -2.02 2.98
C ASP A 69 -8.84 -0.61 2.41
N MET A 70 -7.93 0.28 2.81
CA MET A 70 -7.93 1.68 2.37
C MET A 70 -7.65 1.82 0.87
N HIS A 71 -6.76 0.99 0.33
CA HIS A 71 -6.32 1.11 -1.04
C HIS A 71 -7.02 0.16 -2.01
N MET A 72 -7.59 -0.94 -1.52
CA MET A 72 -8.17 -2.00 -2.34
C MET A 72 -9.61 -2.36 -2.02
N GLY A 73 -10.18 -1.72 -1.01
CA GLY A 73 -11.48 -2.07 -0.47
C GLY A 73 -11.39 -3.26 0.49
N PRO A 74 -12.46 -3.52 1.27
CA PRO A 74 -12.44 -4.52 2.34
C PRO A 74 -12.54 -5.98 1.86
N GLU A 75 -12.93 -6.21 0.60
CA GLU A 75 -13.26 -7.55 0.11
C GLU A 75 -12.04 -8.51 0.11
N PRO A 76 -10.84 -8.15 -0.40
CA PRO A 76 -9.69 -9.03 -0.34
C PRO A 76 -9.36 -9.48 1.10
N SER A 77 -9.39 -8.54 2.06
CA SER A 77 -9.14 -8.86 3.46
C SER A 77 -10.19 -9.75 4.07
N LYS A 78 -11.46 -9.55 3.73
CA LYS A 78 -12.53 -10.42 4.19
C LYS A 78 -12.34 -11.86 3.71
N VAL A 79 -12.02 -12.06 2.43
CA VAL A 79 -11.84 -13.40 1.87
C VAL A 79 -10.62 -14.10 2.48
N ILE A 80 -9.47 -13.41 2.57
CA ILE A 80 -8.24 -13.97 3.16
C ILE A 80 -8.44 -14.35 4.62
N LEU A 81 -9.09 -13.50 5.42
CA LEU A 81 -9.39 -13.81 6.83
C LEU A 81 -10.35 -14.99 6.96
N GLN A 82 -11.34 -15.11 6.07
CA GLN A 82 -12.25 -16.24 6.05
C GLN A 82 -11.51 -17.55 5.70
N ASP A 83 -10.57 -17.54 4.76
CA ASP A 83 -9.79 -18.74 4.41
C ASP A 83 -8.82 -19.14 5.53
N LEU A 84 -8.26 -18.17 6.26
CA LEU A 84 -7.47 -18.42 7.47
C LEU A 84 -8.33 -19.06 8.58
N GLU A 85 -9.54 -18.55 8.81
CA GLU A 85 -10.51 -19.11 9.78
C GLU A 85 -10.91 -20.55 9.40
N ASN A 86 -11.04 -20.83 8.11
CA ASN A 86 -11.36 -22.17 7.60
C ASN A 86 -10.15 -23.12 7.57
N GLU A 87 -8.97 -22.66 7.98
CA GLU A 87 -7.71 -23.41 7.93
C GLU A 87 -7.39 -23.95 6.52
N ASP A 88 -7.77 -23.22 5.46
CA ASP A 88 -7.57 -23.62 4.06
C ASP A 88 -6.31 -22.97 3.49
N LYS A 89 -5.16 -23.57 3.79
CA LYS A 89 -3.83 -23.08 3.36
C LYS A 89 -3.77 -22.74 1.87
N ASP A 90 -4.29 -23.61 1.01
CA ASP A 90 -4.18 -23.44 -0.44
C ASP A 90 -4.97 -22.21 -0.90
N LYS A 91 -6.17 -21.98 -0.35
CA LYS A 91 -6.93 -20.77 -0.64
C LYS A 91 -6.29 -19.51 -0.06
N VAL A 92 -5.80 -19.54 1.19
CA VAL A 92 -5.07 -18.40 1.77
C VAL A 92 -3.91 -17.98 0.89
N ILE A 93 -3.09 -18.95 0.45
CA ILE A 93 -1.93 -18.67 -0.41
C ILE A 93 -2.37 -18.12 -1.76
N LYS A 94 -3.40 -18.69 -2.37
CA LYS A 94 -3.93 -18.23 -3.67
C LYS A 94 -4.45 -16.80 -3.58
N ASP A 95 -5.21 -16.48 -2.54
CA ASP A 95 -5.83 -15.16 -2.42
C ASP A 95 -4.80 -14.09 -2.04
N MET A 96 -3.79 -14.47 -1.25
CA MET A 96 -2.62 -13.61 -1.04
C MET A 96 -1.84 -13.38 -2.34
N ASP A 97 -1.63 -14.40 -3.18
CA ASP A 97 -0.98 -14.21 -4.48
C ASP A 97 -1.71 -13.16 -5.32
N GLN A 98 -3.04 -13.28 -5.42
CA GLN A 98 -3.88 -12.35 -6.16
C GLN A 98 -3.79 -10.93 -5.57
N LEU A 99 -3.82 -10.80 -4.24
CA LEU A 99 -3.65 -9.53 -3.56
C LEU A 99 -2.28 -8.89 -3.86
N LEU A 100 -1.20 -9.66 -3.90
CA LEU A 100 0.13 -9.17 -4.26
C LEU A 100 0.18 -8.69 -5.72
N VAL A 101 -0.46 -9.41 -6.66
CA VAL A 101 -0.56 -8.97 -8.06
C VAL A 101 -1.32 -7.65 -8.18
N LEU A 102 -2.43 -7.48 -7.44
CA LEU A 102 -3.16 -6.21 -7.39
C LEU A 102 -2.32 -5.08 -6.78
N ASN A 103 -1.48 -5.39 -5.78
CA ASN A 103 -0.57 -4.40 -5.22
C ASN A 103 0.49 -3.96 -6.22
N ILE A 104 1.08 -4.89 -6.99
CA ILE A 104 2.01 -4.57 -8.09
C ILE A 104 1.32 -3.63 -9.08
N ALA A 105 0.10 -3.97 -9.51
CA ALA A 105 -0.66 -3.15 -10.44
C ALA A 105 -0.88 -1.73 -9.93
N ARG A 106 -1.34 -1.60 -8.68
CA ARG A 106 -1.54 -0.32 -8.00
C ARG A 106 -0.25 0.51 -7.92
N ARG A 107 0.88 -0.12 -7.58
CA ARG A 107 2.17 0.58 -7.48
C ARG A 107 2.62 1.11 -8.84
N LEU A 108 2.53 0.29 -9.90
CA LEU A 108 2.90 0.68 -11.25
C LEU A 108 1.97 1.76 -11.84
N ASP A 109 0.67 1.70 -11.58
CA ASP A 109 -0.28 2.76 -11.95
C ASP A 109 -0.01 4.08 -11.20
N ASN A 110 0.45 4.00 -9.95
CA ASN A 110 0.83 5.19 -9.21
C ASN A 110 2.18 5.75 -9.70
N THR A 111 3.12 4.91 -10.12
CA THR A 111 4.34 5.35 -10.82
C THR A 111 3.97 6.08 -12.11
N ASP A 112 3.06 5.53 -12.91
CA ASP A 112 2.55 6.16 -14.14
C ASP A 112 1.99 7.59 -13.87
N LYS A 113 1.11 7.72 -12.88
CA LYS A 113 0.50 8.99 -12.50
C LYS A 113 1.51 10.03 -12.00
N ASN A 114 2.61 9.58 -11.38
CA ASN A 114 3.64 10.44 -10.81
C ASN A 114 4.91 10.45 -11.68
N PHE A 115 4.82 10.06 -12.96
CA PHE A 115 6.00 9.75 -13.80
C PHE A 115 7.02 10.89 -13.89
N SER A 116 6.57 12.15 -13.84
CA SER A 116 7.44 13.34 -13.83
C SER A 116 8.24 13.52 -12.54
N GLU A 117 7.80 12.90 -11.44
CA GLU A 117 8.41 12.99 -10.11
C GLU A 117 9.37 11.82 -9.90
N TYR A 118 10.60 11.95 -10.39
CA TYR A 118 11.58 10.85 -10.44
C TYR A 118 11.72 10.07 -9.11
N GLU A 119 11.96 10.74 -7.99
CA GLU A 119 12.14 10.06 -6.69
C GLU A 119 10.87 9.33 -6.22
N THR A 120 9.71 9.93 -6.43
CA THR A 120 8.42 9.33 -6.09
C THR A 120 8.15 8.11 -6.96
N SER A 121 8.33 8.24 -8.27
CA SER A 121 8.14 7.17 -9.26
C SER A 121 9.09 6.01 -9.04
N LYS A 122 10.37 6.30 -8.79
CA LYS A 122 11.40 5.30 -8.50
C LYS A 122 11.07 4.49 -7.26
N ARG A 123 10.69 5.16 -6.16
CA ARG A 123 10.30 4.50 -4.92
C ARG A 123 9.04 3.63 -5.08
N LEU A 124 8.03 4.13 -5.80
CA LEU A 124 6.81 3.36 -6.07
C LEU A 124 7.11 2.12 -6.93
N LEU A 125 7.95 2.28 -7.96
CA LEU A 125 8.38 1.19 -8.81
C LEU A 125 9.18 0.14 -8.02
N ALA A 126 10.10 0.58 -7.16
CA ALA A 126 10.87 -0.30 -6.29
C ALA A 126 9.98 -1.11 -5.34
N LYS A 127 8.92 -0.51 -4.78
CA LYS A 127 7.92 -1.24 -3.97
C LYS A 127 7.12 -2.25 -4.79
N GLY A 128 6.75 -1.89 -6.02
CA GLY A 128 6.14 -2.83 -6.97
C GLY A 128 7.06 -4.02 -7.24
N PHE A 129 8.34 -3.77 -7.46
CA PHE A 129 9.34 -4.81 -7.67
C PHE A 129 9.55 -5.68 -6.42
N ALA A 130 9.65 -5.09 -5.22
CA ALA A 130 9.76 -5.84 -3.96
C ALA A 130 8.55 -6.76 -3.73
N THR A 131 7.35 -6.31 -4.13
CA THR A 131 6.14 -7.15 -4.12
C THR A 131 6.29 -8.33 -5.08
N TYR A 132 6.79 -8.07 -6.30
CA TYR A 132 7.06 -9.10 -7.29
C TYR A 132 8.10 -10.11 -6.81
N GLU A 133 9.19 -9.67 -6.16
CA GLU A 133 10.22 -10.57 -5.63
C GLU A 133 9.67 -11.57 -4.62
N ALA A 134 8.61 -11.23 -3.90
CA ALA A 134 7.92 -12.17 -3.02
C ALA A 134 7.14 -13.26 -3.80
N LEU A 135 6.63 -12.95 -4.99
CA LEU A 135 5.97 -13.91 -5.90
C LEU A 135 6.96 -14.70 -6.77
N SER A 136 8.13 -14.11 -7.04
CA SER A 136 9.13 -14.61 -8.00
C SER A 136 9.48 -16.09 -7.80
N PRO A 137 9.76 -16.62 -6.57
CA PRO A 137 10.09 -18.04 -6.40
C PRO A 137 9.01 -19.00 -6.92
N LYS A 138 7.74 -18.62 -6.78
CA LYS A 138 6.60 -19.42 -7.24
C LYS A 138 6.48 -19.41 -8.77
N ILE A 139 6.73 -18.26 -9.39
CA ILE A 139 6.72 -18.12 -10.86
C ILE A 139 7.94 -18.82 -11.45
N GLU A 140 9.13 -18.60 -10.91
CA GLU A 140 10.38 -19.23 -11.34
C GLU A 140 10.28 -20.77 -11.31
N ALA A 141 9.70 -21.33 -10.25
CA ALA A 141 9.50 -22.79 -10.15
C ALA A 141 8.60 -23.37 -11.26
N ARG A 142 7.66 -22.59 -11.81
CA ARG A 142 6.73 -23.03 -12.86
C ARG A 142 7.22 -22.65 -14.27
N ASN A 143 7.74 -21.45 -14.40
CA ASN A 143 8.14 -20.84 -15.66
C ASN A 143 9.30 -19.84 -15.46
N PRO A 144 10.55 -20.34 -15.43
CA PRO A 144 11.74 -19.51 -15.24
C PRO A 144 11.91 -18.40 -16.26
N GLU A 145 11.45 -18.61 -17.51
CA GLU A 145 11.58 -17.61 -18.57
C GLU A 145 10.60 -16.45 -18.36
N THR A 146 9.36 -16.73 -17.92
CA THR A 146 8.43 -15.66 -17.49
C THR A 146 9.00 -14.87 -16.32
N ASP A 147 9.60 -15.52 -15.33
CA ASP A 147 10.17 -14.82 -14.18
C ASP A 147 11.29 -13.85 -14.61
N LYS A 148 12.21 -14.31 -15.45
CA LYS A 148 13.27 -13.47 -16.03
C LYS A 148 12.69 -12.33 -16.85
N GLU A 149 11.65 -12.58 -17.65
CA GLU A 149 11.01 -11.56 -18.48
C GLU A 149 10.40 -10.46 -17.59
N ILE A 150 9.65 -10.81 -16.54
CA ILE A 150 9.07 -9.82 -15.63
C ILE A 150 10.17 -8.99 -14.94
N LYS A 151 11.23 -9.62 -14.41
CA LYS A 151 12.37 -8.91 -13.82
C LYS A 151 13.00 -7.92 -14.81
N SER A 152 13.21 -8.36 -16.05
CA SER A 152 13.73 -7.51 -17.11
C SER A 152 12.82 -6.33 -17.44
N GLU A 153 11.49 -6.51 -17.43
CA GLU A 153 10.54 -5.41 -17.64
C GLU A 153 10.54 -4.42 -16.47
N PHE A 154 10.73 -4.85 -15.22
CA PHE A 154 10.95 -3.94 -14.10
C PHE A 154 12.23 -3.11 -14.27
N ASP A 155 13.32 -3.72 -14.74
CA ASP A 155 14.56 -3.00 -15.05
C ASP A 155 14.37 -1.98 -16.18
N LYS A 156 13.62 -2.34 -17.22
CA LYS A 156 13.27 -1.43 -18.32
C LYS A 156 12.40 -0.27 -17.82
N ALA A 157 11.39 -0.56 -17.02
CA ALA A 157 10.55 0.45 -16.38
C ALA A 157 11.40 1.40 -15.52
N LEU A 158 12.36 0.89 -14.75
CA LEU A 158 13.24 1.72 -13.93
C LEU A 158 14.13 2.61 -14.81
N ASN A 159 14.73 2.03 -15.85
CA ASN A 159 15.56 2.75 -16.81
C ASN A 159 14.79 3.83 -17.57
N SER A 160 13.49 3.64 -17.79
CA SER A 160 12.60 4.57 -18.48
C SER A 160 12.21 5.79 -17.64
N LEU A 161 12.36 5.74 -16.31
CA LEU A 161 12.15 6.90 -15.45
C LEU A 161 13.19 8.03 -15.69
N GLY A 162 14.26 7.73 -16.45
CA GLY A 162 15.37 8.65 -16.64
C GLY A 162 16.25 8.76 -15.39
N ASN A 163 16.99 9.86 -15.29
CA ASN A 163 17.79 10.22 -14.13
C ASN A 163 18.01 11.74 -14.16
N PRO A 164 17.60 12.52 -13.14
CA PRO A 164 17.85 13.96 -13.12
C PRO A 164 19.34 14.32 -13.04
N GLY A 165 20.19 13.39 -12.60
CA GLY A 165 21.61 13.63 -12.40
C GLY A 165 21.91 14.52 -11.19
N LEU A 166 23.16 14.51 -10.73
CA LEU A 166 23.60 15.40 -9.66
C LEU A 166 24.06 16.72 -10.28
N PHE A 167 23.30 17.79 -10.07
CA PHE A 167 23.52 19.10 -10.74
C PHE A 167 23.54 19.00 -12.28
N GLY A 168 22.74 18.09 -12.85
CA GLY A 168 22.67 17.83 -14.30
C GLY A 168 23.77 16.92 -14.84
N VAL A 169 24.76 16.54 -14.04
CA VAL A 169 25.77 15.55 -14.45
C VAL A 169 25.15 14.15 -14.39
N GLY A 170 25.21 13.43 -15.52
CA GLY A 170 24.62 12.09 -15.65
C GLY A 170 23.11 12.10 -15.89
N GLN A 171 22.55 13.25 -16.34
CA GLN A 171 21.14 13.34 -16.69
C GLN A 171 20.77 12.36 -17.82
N LYS A 172 19.65 11.70 -17.65
CA LYS A 172 19.00 10.85 -18.66
C LYS A 172 17.54 11.26 -18.74
N GLU A 173 17.07 11.52 -19.95
CA GLU A 173 15.67 11.86 -20.18
C GLU A 173 14.76 10.66 -19.86
N ALA A 174 13.59 10.97 -19.32
CA ALA A 174 12.55 9.99 -19.08
C ALA A 174 11.86 9.59 -20.39
N ASP A 175 11.50 8.32 -20.52
CA ASP A 175 10.82 7.76 -21.67
C ASP A 175 9.48 7.14 -21.24
N LYS A 176 8.42 7.93 -21.35
CA LYS A 176 7.07 7.51 -20.92
C LYS A 176 6.55 6.33 -21.75
N ASN A 177 6.83 6.29 -23.05
CA ASN A 177 6.35 5.21 -23.90
C ASN A 177 7.03 3.88 -23.54
N ALA A 178 8.33 3.90 -23.23
CA ALA A 178 9.04 2.72 -22.76
C ALA A 178 8.52 2.23 -21.39
N PHE A 179 8.17 3.16 -20.50
CA PHE A 179 7.55 2.81 -19.22
C PHE A 179 6.20 2.12 -19.42
N ASP A 180 5.31 2.73 -20.21
CA ASP A 180 3.96 2.20 -20.44
C ASP A 180 4.00 0.82 -21.09
N ALA A 181 4.89 0.62 -22.07
CA ALA A 181 5.11 -0.69 -22.68
C ALA A 181 5.58 -1.75 -21.66
N SER A 182 6.51 -1.39 -20.77
CA SER A 182 7.01 -2.31 -19.73
C SER A 182 5.92 -2.63 -18.71
N LYS A 183 5.16 -1.62 -18.28
CA LYS A 183 4.01 -1.76 -17.36
C LYS A 183 2.97 -2.72 -17.93
N ASP A 184 2.52 -2.48 -19.16
CA ASP A 184 1.49 -3.29 -19.81
C ASP A 184 1.95 -4.73 -20.02
N LYS A 185 3.24 -4.93 -20.29
CA LYS A 185 3.86 -6.24 -20.40
C LYS A 185 3.89 -6.98 -19.06
N ILE A 186 4.31 -6.31 -17.98
CA ILE A 186 4.26 -6.87 -16.61
C ILE A 186 2.83 -7.28 -16.25
N PHE A 187 1.85 -6.40 -16.51
CA PHE A 187 0.44 -6.67 -16.25
C PHE A 187 -0.04 -7.91 -17.01
N SER A 188 0.24 -7.99 -18.30
CA SER A 188 -0.17 -9.11 -19.15
C SER A 188 0.43 -10.44 -18.67
N LEU A 189 1.72 -10.43 -18.30
CA LEU A 189 2.41 -11.62 -17.80
C LEU A 189 1.83 -12.10 -16.47
N LEU A 190 1.63 -11.18 -15.51
CA LEU A 190 1.05 -11.51 -14.21
C LEU A 190 -0.41 -11.98 -14.33
N GLN A 191 -1.22 -11.34 -15.18
CA GLN A 191 -2.59 -11.79 -15.44
C GLN A 191 -2.63 -13.20 -15.99
N LYS A 192 -1.74 -13.53 -16.94
CA LYS A 192 -1.65 -14.88 -17.50
C LYS A 192 -1.20 -15.89 -16.45
N GLU A 193 -0.18 -15.56 -15.67
CA GLU A 193 0.41 -16.46 -14.67
C GLU A 193 -0.55 -16.80 -13.52
N PHE A 194 -1.41 -15.84 -13.13
CA PHE A 194 -2.37 -16.01 -12.02
C PHE A 194 -3.83 -16.14 -12.48
N GLY A 195 -4.09 -16.20 -13.79
CA GLY A 195 -5.44 -16.37 -14.36
C GLY A 195 -6.40 -15.21 -14.04
N LEU A 196 -5.90 -13.98 -13.95
CA LEU A 196 -6.68 -12.80 -13.58
C LEU A 196 -7.27 -12.08 -14.81
N LYS A 197 -8.60 -11.94 -14.86
CA LYS A 197 -9.26 -11.21 -15.96
C LYS A 197 -9.10 -9.70 -15.89
N SER A 198 -8.86 -9.15 -14.70
CA SER A 198 -8.63 -7.72 -14.49
C SER A 198 -7.64 -7.47 -13.38
N LEU A 199 -6.86 -6.39 -13.52
CA LEU A 199 -5.99 -5.85 -12.47
C LEU A 199 -6.59 -4.59 -11.81
N LYS A 200 -7.88 -4.31 -12.05
CA LYS A 200 -8.55 -3.20 -11.38
C LYS A 200 -8.77 -3.50 -9.91
N VAL A 201 -8.22 -2.61 -9.10
CA VAL A 201 -8.40 -2.55 -7.66
C VAL A 201 -9.89 -2.35 -7.32
N GLY A 202 -10.46 -3.18 -6.44
CA GLY A 202 -11.87 -3.12 -6.02
C GLY A 202 -12.81 -4.21 -6.59
N HIS A 203 -12.30 -5.16 -7.39
CA HIS A 203 -13.06 -6.33 -7.85
C HIS A 203 -12.31 -7.63 -7.52
N PHE A 204 -12.39 -8.05 -6.25
CA PHE A 204 -11.89 -9.37 -5.85
C PHE A 204 -12.96 -10.43 -6.15
N ASN A 205 -12.60 -11.35 -7.04
CA ASN A 205 -13.33 -12.53 -7.51
C ASN A 205 -14.55 -12.35 -8.43
N GLU A 206 -14.54 -13.19 -9.46
CA GLU A 206 -15.47 -13.28 -10.55
C GLU A 206 -16.32 -14.53 -10.35
N ASN A 207 -17.33 -14.42 -9.48
CA ASN A 207 -18.43 -15.38 -9.40
C ASN A 207 -19.73 -14.72 -8.89
N SER A 208 -19.94 -13.46 -9.26
CA SER A 208 -21.21 -12.77 -9.07
C SER A 208 -21.87 -12.55 -10.43
N THR A 209 -22.89 -13.35 -10.69
CA THR A 209 -23.90 -13.15 -11.72
C THR A 209 -24.27 -11.67 -11.81
N ASN A 210 -24.14 -11.09 -13.00
CA ASN A 210 -24.74 -9.85 -13.49
C ASN A 210 -25.45 -8.97 -12.45
N THR A 211 -24.83 -7.84 -12.06
CA THR A 211 -25.44 -6.51 -12.15
C THR A 211 -24.32 -5.48 -12.01
N SER A 212 -23.89 -4.90 -13.13
CA SER A 212 -23.03 -3.73 -13.15
C SER A 212 -23.84 -2.51 -12.69
N THR A 213 -23.75 -2.17 -11.41
CA THR A 213 -24.09 -0.81 -10.96
C THR A 213 -22.79 -0.03 -10.84
N GLN A 214 -22.51 0.74 -11.88
CA GLN A 214 -21.44 1.73 -11.89
C GLN A 214 -21.83 2.86 -10.91
N ASN A 215 -21.35 2.77 -9.66
CA ASN A 215 -21.42 3.90 -8.74
C ASN A 215 -20.16 4.74 -8.92
N ASN A 216 -20.30 5.77 -9.75
CA ASN A 216 -19.29 6.78 -9.97
C ASN A 216 -19.33 7.73 -8.77
N ASP A 217 -18.73 7.35 -7.65
CA ASP A 217 -18.70 8.19 -6.44
C ASP A 217 -17.59 9.25 -6.53
N TRP A 218 -17.67 10.06 -7.59
CA TRP A 218 -17.12 11.40 -7.64
C TRP A 218 -18.31 12.33 -7.74
N THR A 219 -18.35 13.37 -6.91
CA THR A 219 -19.47 14.30 -6.80
C THR A 219 -19.86 14.81 -8.18
N ASP A 220 -20.93 14.25 -8.73
CA ASP A 220 -21.44 14.61 -10.05
C ASP A 220 -21.83 16.09 -10.02
N VAL A 221 -21.02 16.90 -10.69
CA VAL A 221 -21.14 18.36 -10.73
C VAL A 221 -22.38 18.81 -11.50
N SER A 222 -23.05 17.90 -12.21
CA SER A 222 -24.27 18.19 -12.96
C SER A 222 -25.53 18.17 -12.08
N ASN A 223 -25.47 17.56 -10.89
CA ASN A 223 -26.64 17.45 -10.02
C ASN A 223 -26.69 18.58 -8.99
N LEU A 224 -27.70 19.46 -9.11
CA LEU A 224 -27.90 20.64 -8.27
C LEU A 224 -28.01 20.32 -6.77
N LYS A 225 -28.38 19.09 -6.40
CA LYS A 225 -28.45 18.64 -5.00
C LYS A 225 -27.07 18.47 -4.35
N ASN A 226 -26.03 18.17 -5.14
CA ASN A 226 -24.66 18.01 -4.63
C ASN A 226 -24.01 19.35 -4.21
N TRP A 227 -24.60 20.47 -4.64
CA TRP A 227 -24.14 21.82 -4.31
C TRP A 227 -24.79 22.37 -3.04
N LEU A 228 -25.83 21.69 -2.54
CA LEU A 228 -26.58 22.11 -1.36
C LEU A 228 -25.69 22.28 -0.10
N PRO A 229 -24.72 21.39 0.19
CA PRO A 229 -23.82 21.56 1.34
C PRO A 229 -22.91 22.80 1.22
N LEU A 230 -22.42 23.09 0.02
CA LEU A 230 -21.58 24.27 -0.26
C LEU A 230 -22.37 25.57 -0.07
N VAL A 231 -23.61 25.62 -0.55
CA VAL A 231 -24.49 26.79 -0.37
C VAL A 231 -24.76 27.04 1.12
N VAL A 232 -24.99 25.99 1.92
CA VAL A 232 -25.19 26.12 3.37
C VAL A 232 -23.95 26.71 4.06
N ILE A 233 -22.74 26.26 3.69
CA ILE A 233 -21.49 26.81 4.24
C ILE A 233 -21.35 28.31 3.91
N VAL A 234 -21.61 28.69 2.66
CA VAL A 234 -21.53 30.11 2.22
C VAL A 234 -22.53 30.98 2.98
N VAL A 235 -23.76 30.49 3.21
CA VAL A 235 -24.78 31.22 3.98
C VAL A 235 -24.36 31.40 5.44
N ILE A 236 -23.79 30.37 6.07
CA ILE A 236 -23.31 30.45 7.45
C ILE A 236 -22.16 31.46 7.56
N LEU A 237 -21.19 31.42 6.64
CA LEU A 237 -20.08 32.38 6.62
C LEU A 237 -20.57 33.81 6.41
N GLY A 238 -21.52 34.02 5.50
CA GLY A 238 -22.15 35.32 5.27
C GLY A 238 -22.86 35.85 6.52
N ALA A 239 -23.60 35.00 7.23
CA ALA A 239 -24.26 35.37 8.48
C ALA A 239 -23.27 35.77 9.58
N VAL A 240 -22.15 35.04 9.71
CA VAL A 240 -21.07 35.36 10.66
C VAL A 240 -20.43 36.71 10.35
N VAL A 241 -20.17 37.00 9.07
CA VAL A 241 -19.60 38.29 8.62
C VAL A 241 -20.57 39.45 8.89
N ILE A 242 -21.86 39.28 8.56
CA ILE A 242 -22.88 40.32 8.82
C ILE A 242 -23.02 40.57 10.33
N PHE A 243 -23.01 39.51 11.14
CA PHE A 243 -23.10 39.61 12.59
C PHE A 243 -21.90 40.34 13.20
N THR A 244 -20.69 40.04 12.74
CA THR A 244 -19.46 40.71 13.21
C THR A 244 -19.38 42.17 12.78
N VAL A 245 -19.80 42.51 11.54
CA VAL A 245 -19.85 43.90 11.06
C VAL A 245 -20.91 44.72 11.82
N ARG A 246 -22.09 44.15 12.10
CA ARG A 246 -23.13 44.81 12.91
C ARG A 246 -22.70 45.04 14.36
N LYS A 247 -21.92 44.11 14.93
CA LYS A 247 -21.39 44.26 16.29
C LYS A 247 -20.33 45.37 16.39
N LYS A 248 -19.49 45.55 15.36
CA LYS A 248 -18.52 46.65 15.29
C LYS A 248 -19.14 48.03 15.11
N LYS A 249 -20.33 48.13 14.49
CA LYS A 249 -21.00 49.42 14.25
C LYS A 249 -21.82 49.94 15.44
N LYS A 250 -21.91 49.15 16.52
CA LYS A 250 -22.66 49.45 17.75
C LYS A 250 -21.75 49.62 18.98
N SER A 251 -20.43 49.68 18.76
CA SER A 251 -19.41 50.03 19.74
C SER A 251 -18.77 51.36 19.38
#